data_AF-A0A135LT41-F1
#
_entry.id   AF-A0A135LT41-F1
#
_cell.length_a   1.000
_cell.length_b   1.000
_cell.length_c   1.000
_cell.angle_alpha   90.00
_cell.angle_beta   90.00
_cell.angle_gamma   90.00
#
_symmetry.space_group_name_H-M   'P 1'
#
loop_
_entity.id
_entity.type
_entity.pdbx_description
1 polymer ?
#
loop_
_entity_poly.entity_id
_entity_poly.type
_entity_poly.pdbx_seq_one_letter_code
_entity_poly.pdbx_strand_id
1 'polypeptide(L)'
;MLFEIDSSIDMVWVYDLLNLGSASNKINFLRQWFSKTENRNWLMIFDGADDLESVQLTRYFHSCSWGHIIVTSRHRAAFGLVAPDGQALEALEEDAAIDLLLEKAVINNPTAEQLKEASAIVSSMGYLPLAVDQAGAFIWRREKSLEDYNRLFKEKQCEVLSITPSIGGYEKTVATVWELNFRQLEKEAPKASWAVR
;
A
#
# COMPACT_ATOMS: atom_id res chain seq x y z
N MET A 1 2.24 17.34 -16.00
CA MET A 1 3.38 16.88 -15.17
C MET A 1 2.85 16.13 -13.95
N LEU A 2 3.54 15.07 -13.53
CA LEU A 2 3.19 14.25 -12.38
C LEU A 2 4.31 14.36 -11.34
N PHE A 3 3.95 14.54 -10.07
CA PHE A 3 4.89 14.64 -8.95
C PHE A 3 4.39 13.75 -7.82
N GLU A 4 5.26 12.90 -7.28
CA GLU A 4 4.99 12.04 -6.13
C GLU A 4 5.78 12.58 -4.93
N ILE A 5 5.11 12.72 -3.79
CA ILE A 5 5.59 13.48 -2.63
C ILE A 5 5.26 12.72 -1.36
N ASP A 6 6.27 12.22 -0.68
CA ASP A 6 6.11 11.48 0.58
C ASP A 6 6.55 12.32 1.78
N SER A 7 7.22 13.45 1.52
CA SER A 7 7.83 14.29 2.54
C SER A 7 8.02 15.74 2.09
N SER A 8 8.33 16.62 3.05
CA SER A 8 8.72 18.01 2.77
C SER A 8 10.03 18.13 1.98
N ILE A 9 10.87 17.08 1.96
CA ILE A 9 12.11 17.02 1.18
C ILE A 9 11.79 16.88 -0.31
N ASP A 10 10.72 16.16 -0.66
CA ASP A 10 10.33 15.93 -2.05
C ASP A 10 9.84 17.22 -2.72
N MET A 11 9.24 18.13 -1.94
CA MET A 11 8.88 19.47 -2.44
C MET A 11 10.09 20.33 -2.81
N VAL A 12 11.19 20.20 -2.08
CA VAL A 12 12.45 20.87 -2.42
C VAL A 12 13.03 20.26 -3.69
N TRP A 13 12.92 18.93 -3.84
CA TRP A 13 13.33 18.23 -5.05
C TRP A 13 12.52 18.64 -6.27
N VAL A 14 11.19 18.75 -6.16
CA VAL A 14 10.31 19.22 -7.25
C VAL A 14 10.69 20.65 -7.68
N TYR A 15 10.99 21.53 -6.72
CA TYR A 15 11.45 22.88 -7.02
C TYR A 15 12.75 22.87 -7.84
N ASP A 16 13.73 22.05 -7.44
CA ASP A 16 15.02 21.94 -8.12
C ASP A 16 14.85 21.29 -9.50
N LEU A 17 13.99 20.28 -9.64
CA LEU A 17 13.65 19.61 -10.89
C LEU A 17 13.04 20.58 -11.92
N LEU A 18 12.14 21.45 -11.48
CA LEU A 18 11.52 22.47 -12.32
C LEU A 18 12.46 23.64 -12.64
N ASN A 19 13.70 23.62 -12.11
CA ASN A 19 14.74 24.61 -12.32
C ASN A 19 14.23 26.05 -12.11
N LEU A 20 13.51 26.27 -11.01
CA LEU A 20 12.83 27.53 -10.72
C LEU A 20 13.76 28.65 -10.21
N GLY A 21 15.08 28.44 -10.28
CA GLY A 21 16.12 29.41 -9.88
C GLY A 21 16.60 29.22 -8.43
N SER A 22 17.21 30.25 -7.83
CA SER A 22 17.62 30.24 -6.42
C SER A 22 16.68 31.07 -5.54
N ALA A 23 15.69 30.40 -4.94
CA ALA A 23 14.78 31.03 -3.99
C ALA A 23 15.18 30.71 -2.55
N SER A 24 15.14 31.73 -1.68
CA SER A 24 15.26 31.55 -0.22
C SER A 24 14.06 30.80 0.37
N ASN A 25 12.89 30.84 -0.30
CA ASN A 25 11.70 30.09 0.06
C ASN A 25 11.15 29.31 -1.16
N LYS A 26 11.73 28.13 -1.37
CA LYS A 26 11.42 27.23 -2.49
C LYS A 26 9.93 26.83 -2.55
N ILE A 27 9.30 26.58 -1.40
CA ILE A 27 7.89 26.16 -1.32
C ILE A 27 6.97 27.26 -1.87
N ASN A 28 7.16 28.52 -1.49
CA ASN A 28 6.32 29.61 -1.99
C ASN A 28 6.49 29.84 -3.50
N PHE A 29 7.70 29.70 -4.02
CA PHE A 29 7.93 29.80 -5.46
C PHE A 29 7.26 28.67 -6.23
N LEU A 30 7.39 27.45 -5.71
CA LEU A 30 6.72 26.30 -6.28
C LEU A 30 5.19 26.53 -6.30
N ARG A 31 4.66 27.09 -5.22
CA ARG A 31 3.24 27.46 -5.15
C ARG A 31 2.81 28.48 -6.19
N GLN A 32 3.61 29.52 -6.40
CA GLN A 32 3.36 30.50 -7.44
C GLN A 32 3.43 29.87 -8.82
N TRP A 33 4.41 29.00 -9.05
CA TRP A 33 4.58 28.33 -10.34
C TRP A 33 3.37 27.46 -10.69
N PHE A 34 2.82 26.69 -9.74
CA PHE A 34 1.59 25.91 -9.94
C PHE A 34 0.36 26.80 -10.17
N SER A 35 0.35 28.00 -9.60
CA SER A 35 -0.72 28.99 -9.73
C SER A 35 -0.61 29.87 -10.98
N LYS A 36 0.34 29.61 -11.89
CA LYS A 36 0.47 30.36 -13.15
C LYS A 36 -0.51 29.85 -14.21
N THR A 37 -1.11 30.77 -14.95
CA THR A 37 -2.08 30.45 -16.01
C THR A 37 -1.50 29.65 -17.16
N GLU A 38 -0.18 29.64 -17.31
CA GLU A 38 0.54 28.85 -18.32
C GLU A 38 0.74 27.40 -17.85
N ASN A 39 0.65 27.15 -16.54
CA ASN A 39 0.92 25.88 -15.88
C ASN A 39 -0.38 25.24 -15.36
N ARG A 40 -1.32 24.92 -16.26
CA ARG A 40 -2.64 24.39 -15.86
C ARG A 40 -2.71 22.87 -15.71
N ASN A 41 -1.82 22.14 -16.37
CA ASN A 41 -1.91 20.69 -16.55
C ASN A 41 -0.87 19.96 -15.69
N TRP A 42 -1.13 19.89 -14.39
CA TRP A 42 -0.31 19.16 -13.44
C TRP A 42 -1.16 18.29 -12.50
N LEU A 43 -0.54 17.22 -12.03
CA LEU A 43 -1.06 16.32 -11.02
C LEU A 43 0.02 16.17 -9.94
N MET A 44 -0.38 16.34 -8.70
CA MET A 44 0.46 16.14 -7.51
C MET A 44 -0.13 14.99 -6.69
N ILE A 45 0.70 14.04 -6.31
CA ILE A 45 0.31 12.87 -5.51
C ILE A 45 1.08 12.96 -4.20
N PHE A 46 0.37 13.00 -3.09
CA PHE A 46 0.94 12.79 -1.77
C PHE A 46 0.66 11.34 -1.38
N ASP A 47 1.70 10.49 -1.37
CA ASP A 47 1.55 9.08 -1.02
C ASP A 47 1.88 8.85 0.46
N GLY A 48 1.15 7.95 1.12
CA GLY A 48 1.44 7.58 2.52
C GLY A 48 1.30 8.71 3.54
N ALA A 49 0.40 9.66 3.31
CA ALA A 49 0.21 10.84 4.17
C ALA A 49 -0.48 10.50 5.50
N ASP A 50 0.23 9.81 6.39
CA ASP A 50 -0.33 9.27 7.62
C ASP A 50 -0.19 10.21 8.82
N ASP A 51 0.84 11.07 8.84
CA ASP A 51 1.06 12.04 9.91
C ASP A 51 0.36 13.38 9.61
N LEU A 52 -0.97 13.31 9.67
CA LEU A 52 -1.85 14.44 9.36
C LEU A 52 -1.78 15.58 10.40
N GLU A 53 -1.29 15.29 11.61
CA GLU A 53 -1.17 16.28 12.68
C GLU A 53 0.13 17.09 12.59
N SER A 54 1.26 16.44 12.29
CA SER A 54 2.55 17.13 12.21
C SER A 54 2.77 17.80 10.84
N VAL A 55 2.22 17.23 9.77
CA VAL A 55 2.35 17.75 8.40
C VAL A 55 1.06 18.43 7.97
N GLN A 56 1.04 19.77 8.01
CA GLN A 56 -0.05 20.56 7.43
C GLN A 56 0.03 20.56 5.89
N LEU A 57 -0.43 19.47 5.27
CA LEU A 57 -0.41 19.27 3.81
C LEU A 57 -1.07 20.42 3.04
N THR A 58 -2.11 21.01 3.62
CA THR A 58 -2.84 22.15 3.04
C THR A 58 -1.96 23.38 2.80
N ARG A 59 -0.81 23.50 3.49
CA ARG A 59 0.17 24.58 3.21
C ARG A 59 0.79 24.48 1.83
N TYR A 60 0.81 23.27 1.27
CA TYR A 60 1.30 23.00 -0.07
C TYR A 60 0.21 23.20 -1.13
N PHE A 61 -1.04 23.43 -0.73
CA PHE A 61 -2.12 23.60 -1.68
C PHE A 61 -2.08 25.00 -2.31
N HIS A 62 -2.44 25.04 -3.58
CA HIS A 62 -2.44 26.23 -4.40
C HIS A 62 -3.83 26.84 -4.41
N SER A 63 -3.93 28.17 -4.34
CA SER A 63 -5.20 28.88 -4.48
C SER A 63 -5.53 29.09 -5.96
N CYS A 64 -5.54 28.02 -6.75
CA CYS A 64 -5.88 28.05 -8.17
C CYS A 64 -6.97 27.02 -8.50
N SER A 65 -7.70 27.25 -9.60
CA SER A 65 -8.81 26.40 -10.05
C SER A 65 -8.39 25.35 -11.08
N TRP A 66 -7.09 25.09 -11.22
CA TRP A 66 -6.53 24.11 -12.15
C TRP A 66 -5.46 23.25 -11.48
N GLY A 67 -5.14 22.15 -12.14
CA GLY A 67 -4.33 21.08 -11.59
C GLY A 67 -5.13 20.18 -10.65
N HIS A 68 -4.55 19.03 -10.34
CA HIS A 68 -5.17 18.01 -9.49
C HIS A 68 -4.21 17.59 -8.38
N ILE A 69 -4.77 17.30 -7.21
CA ILE A 69 -4.05 16.75 -6.07
C ILE A 69 -4.73 15.44 -5.68
N ILE A 70 -3.95 14.37 -5.57
CA ILE A 70 -4.36 13.09 -5.00
C ILE A 70 -3.59 12.93 -3.70
N VAL A 71 -4.27 12.48 -2.65
CA VAL A 71 -3.66 12.17 -1.36
C VAL A 71 -4.06 10.75 -1.00
N THR A 72 -3.10 9.89 -0.70
CA THR A 72 -3.35 8.58 -0.11
C THR A 72 -2.98 8.63 1.38
N SER A 73 -3.75 7.95 2.22
CA SER A 73 -3.51 7.90 3.66
C SER A 73 -4.18 6.65 4.24
N ARG A 74 -3.60 6.08 5.30
CA ARG A 74 -4.22 5.02 6.09
C ARG A 74 -5.23 5.57 7.11
N HIS A 75 -5.17 6.88 7.40
CA HIS A 75 -6.05 7.51 8.38
C HIS A 75 -7.29 8.11 7.73
N ARG A 76 -8.47 7.61 8.09
CA ARG A 76 -9.76 8.17 7.65
C ARG A 76 -9.95 9.64 8.04
N ALA A 77 -9.22 10.12 9.06
CA ALA A 77 -9.19 11.52 9.44
C ALA A 77 -8.68 12.45 8.31
N ALA A 78 -8.05 11.92 7.26
CA ALA A 78 -7.72 12.69 6.06
C ALA A 78 -8.97 13.34 5.43
N PHE A 79 -10.13 12.69 5.54
CA PHE A 79 -11.41 13.27 5.18
C PHE A 79 -11.77 14.36 6.18
N GLY A 80 -12.08 15.56 5.69
CA GLY A 80 -12.34 16.74 6.50
C GLY A 80 -11.08 17.51 6.91
N LEU A 81 -9.95 16.85 7.20
CA LEU A 81 -8.70 17.56 7.53
C LEU A 81 -7.94 18.03 6.29
N VAL A 82 -7.87 17.20 5.24
CA VAL A 82 -7.09 17.47 4.03
C VAL A 82 -7.99 17.81 2.85
N ALA A 83 -9.04 17.03 2.64
CA ALA A 83 -10.02 17.21 1.58
C ALA A 83 -11.44 17.11 2.14
N PRO A 84 -12.43 17.79 1.55
CA PRO A 84 -13.82 17.74 2.04
C PRO A 84 -14.43 16.33 1.97
N ASP A 85 -13.94 15.49 1.06
CA ASP A 85 -14.40 14.12 0.86
C ASP A 85 -13.26 13.27 0.28
N GLY A 86 -13.45 11.95 0.23
CA GLY A 86 -12.53 11.02 -0.42
C GLY A 86 -13.08 9.60 -0.53
N GLN A 87 -12.30 8.73 -1.16
CA GLN A 87 -12.69 7.33 -1.38
C GLN A 87 -11.93 6.43 -0.40
N ALA A 88 -12.65 5.78 0.50
CA ALA A 88 -12.10 4.67 1.25
C ALA A 88 -11.98 3.45 0.32
N LEU A 89 -10.79 2.86 0.24
CA LEU A 89 -10.60 1.60 -0.46
C LEU A 89 -11.03 0.45 0.45
N GLU A 90 -11.88 -0.41 -0.06
CA GLU A 90 -12.37 -1.60 0.63
C GLU A 90 -11.56 -2.84 0.23
N ALA A 91 -11.74 -3.92 0.97
CA ALA A 91 -11.19 -5.22 0.59
C ALA A 91 -11.85 -5.70 -0.72
N LEU A 92 -11.24 -6.70 -1.36
CA LEU A 92 -11.84 -7.30 -2.55
C LEU A 92 -13.13 -8.04 -2.20
N GLU A 93 -14.04 -8.10 -3.18
CA GLU A 93 -15.11 -9.08 -3.17
C GLU A 93 -14.53 -10.50 -3.21
N GLU A 94 -15.25 -11.47 -2.64
CA GLU A 94 -14.76 -12.85 -2.50
C GLU A 94 -14.31 -13.44 -3.84
N ASP A 95 -15.12 -13.34 -4.89
CA ASP A 95 -14.80 -13.89 -6.21
C ASP A 95 -13.53 -13.26 -6.79
N ALA A 96 -13.38 -11.94 -6.68
CA ALA A 96 -12.19 -11.22 -7.14
C ALA A 96 -10.93 -11.60 -6.34
N ALA A 97 -11.07 -11.86 -5.04
CA ALA A 97 -9.98 -12.34 -4.22
C ALA A 97 -9.56 -13.77 -4.59
N ILE A 98 -10.53 -14.66 -4.83
CA ILE A 98 -10.27 -16.03 -5.29
C ILE A 98 -9.55 -16.00 -6.64
N ASP A 99 -10.05 -15.21 -7.58
CA ASP A 99 -9.44 -15.07 -8.91
C ASP A 99 -7.99 -14.57 -8.80
N LEU A 100 -7.74 -13.52 -8.00
CA LEU A 100 -6.40 -13.01 -7.76
C LEU A 100 -5.48 -14.08 -7.14
N LEU A 101 -5.96 -14.84 -6.15
CA LEU A 101 -5.16 -15.89 -5.52
C LEU A 101 -4.74 -16.96 -6.54
N LEU A 102 -5.70 -17.44 -7.33
CA LEU A 102 -5.49 -18.52 -8.30
C LEU A 102 -4.60 -18.06 -9.46
N GLU A 103 -4.78 -16.83 -9.94
CA GLU A 103 -3.91 -16.21 -10.94
C GLU A 103 -2.46 -16.19 -10.45
N LYS A 104 -2.22 -15.71 -9.23
CA LYS A 104 -0.88 -15.58 -8.65
C LYS A 104 -0.26 -16.91 -8.25
N ALA A 105 -1.10 -17.89 -7.90
CA ALA A 105 -0.70 -19.29 -7.69
C ALA A 105 -0.45 -20.06 -8.99
N VAL A 106 -0.77 -19.47 -10.16
CA VAL A 106 -0.66 -20.08 -11.49
C VAL A 106 -1.50 -21.37 -11.60
N ILE A 107 -2.69 -21.37 -10.97
CA ILE A 107 -3.64 -22.48 -10.99
C ILE A 107 -4.70 -22.18 -12.04
N ASN A 108 -4.63 -22.90 -13.18
CA ASN A 108 -5.61 -22.79 -14.26
C ASN A 108 -6.65 -23.92 -14.13
N ASN A 109 -7.94 -23.61 -14.34
CA ASN A 109 -9.06 -24.55 -14.24
C ASN A 109 -9.09 -25.32 -12.90
N PRO A 110 -9.27 -24.61 -11.77
CA PRO A 110 -9.25 -25.22 -10.44
C PRO A 110 -10.36 -26.27 -10.28
N THR A 111 -10.07 -27.33 -9.52
CA THR A 111 -11.12 -28.27 -9.07
C THR A 111 -12.06 -27.61 -8.06
N ALA A 112 -13.21 -28.23 -7.80
CA ALA A 112 -14.15 -27.76 -6.79
C ALA A 112 -13.50 -27.69 -5.38
N GLU A 113 -12.64 -28.65 -5.06
CA GLU A 113 -11.85 -28.65 -3.82
C GLU A 113 -10.86 -27.49 -3.77
N GLN A 114 -10.17 -27.19 -4.87
CA GLN A 114 -9.23 -26.06 -4.94
C GLN A 114 -9.95 -24.72 -4.80
N LEU A 115 -11.13 -24.56 -5.41
CA LEU A 115 -11.98 -23.38 -5.22
C LEU A 115 -12.39 -23.21 -3.75
N LYS A 116 -12.76 -24.30 -3.08
CA LYS A 116 -13.10 -24.28 -1.66
C LYS A 116 -11.92 -23.88 -0.78
N GLU A 117 -10.72 -24.41 -1.05
CA GLU A 117 -9.51 -24.01 -0.31
C GLU A 117 -9.12 -22.56 -0.59
N ALA A 118 -9.24 -22.10 -1.85
CA ALA A 118 -8.99 -20.72 -2.21
C ALA A 118 -9.93 -19.75 -1.47
N SER A 119 -11.24 -20.03 -1.45
CA SER A 119 -12.23 -19.27 -0.66
C SER A 119 -11.84 -19.21 0.83
N ALA A 120 -11.45 -20.34 1.42
CA ALA A 120 -11.03 -20.39 2.82
C ALA A 120 -9.76 -19.55 3.10
N ILE A 121 -8.80 -19.56 2.18
CA ILE A 121 -7.56 -18.77 2.28
C ILE A 121 -7.89 -17.27 2.22
N VAL A 122 -8.62 -16.82 1.20
CA VAL A 122 -8.88 -15.39 1.01
C VAL A 122 -9.76 -14.81 2.11
N SER A 123 -10.71 -15.61 2.63
CA SER A 123 -11.51 -15.24 3.80
C SER A 123 -10.65 -15.06 5.05
N SER A 124 -9.70 -15.97 5.29
CA SER A 124 -8.75 -15.86 6.42
C SER A 124 -7.83 -14.63 6.30
N MET A 125 -7.66 -14.10 5.08
CA MET A 125 -6.89 -12.89 4.80
C MET A 125 -7.74 -11.61 4.82
N GLY A 126 -9.04 -11.69 5.09
CA GLY A 126 -9.93 -10.55 5.04
C GLY A 126 -9.99 -9.90 3.65
N TYR A 127 -9.75 -10.71 2.60
CA TYR A 127 -9.83 -10.30 1.19
C TYR A 127 -8.91 -9.12 0.81
N LEU A 128 -7.81 -8.94 1.53
CA LEU A 128 -6.87 -7.85 1.29
C LEU A 128 -6.03 -8.11 0.03
N PRO A 129 -6.09 -7.27 -1.01
CA PRO A 129 -5.44 -7.54 -2.29
C PRO A 129 -3.95 -7.89 -2.16
N LEU A 130 -3.21 -7.13 -1.37
CA LEU A 130 -1.77 -7.36 -1.16
C LEU A 130 -1.49 -8.69 -0.44
N ALA A 131 -2.28 -9.04 0.56
CA ALA A 131 -2.10 -10.30 1.30
C ALA A 131 -2.38 -11.50 0.38
N VAL A 132 -3.44 -11.40 -0.43
CA VAL A 132 -3.84 -12.42 -1.39
C VAL A 132 -2.79 -12.58 -2.50
N ASP A 133 -2.29 -11.48 -3.07
CA ASP A 133 -1.23 -11.50 -4.09
C ASP A 133 0.03 -12.19 -3.57
N GLN A 134 0.48 -11.82 -2.37
CA GLN A 134 1.65 -12.41 -1.73
C GLN A 134 1.45 -13.88 -1.40
N ALA A 135 0.25 -14.29 -0.99
CA ALA A 135 -0.07 -15.68 -0.73
C ALA A 135 0.00 -16.53 -2.00
N GLY A 136 -0.64 -16.09 -3.08
CA GLY A 136 -0.60 -16.79 -4.37
C GLY A 136 0.83 -16.91 -4.90
N ALA A 137 1.60 -15.81 -4.83
CA ALA A 137 3.01 -15.83 -5.22
C ALA A 137 3.85 -16.79 -4.36
N PHE A 138 3.59 -16.88 -3.05
CA PHE A 138 4.24 -17.85 -2.18
C PHE A 138 3.89 -19.30 -2.55
N ILE A 139 2.59 -19.57 -2.76
CA ILE A 139 2.09 -20.89 -3.18
C ILE A 139 2.82 -21.36 -4.43
N TRP A 140 2.87 -20.50 -5.46
CA TRP A 140 3.54 -20.80 -6.72
C TRP A 140 5.05 -21.01 -6.56
N ARG A 141 5.77 -20.04 -5.97
CA ARG A 141 7.23 -20.08 -5.85
C ARG A 141 7.75 -21.23 -4.99
N ARG A 142 6.92 -21.76 -4.10
CA ARG A 142 7.28 -22.84 -3.17
C ARG A 142 6.66 -24.18 -3.52
N GLU A 143 6.01 -24.27 -4.68
CA GLU A 143 5.34 -25.48 -5.15
C GLU A 143 4.43 -26.08 -4.07
N LYS A 144 3.71 -25.20 -3.34
CA LYS A 144 2.78 -25.62 -2.29
C LYS A 144 1.41 -25.86 -2.87
N SER A 145 0.67 -26.82 -2.30
CA SER A 145 -0.77 -26.90 -2.52
C SER A 145 -1.48 -25.79 -1.74
N LEU A 146 -2.69 -25.44 -2.17
CA LEU A 146 -3.56 -24.52 -1.43
C LEU A 146 -3.80 -25.04 0.00
N GLU A 147 -4.06 -26.33 0.16
CA GLU A 147 -4.26 -26.98 1.46
C GLU A 147 -3.03 -26.82 2.38
N ASP A 148 -1.82 -27.11 1.87
CA ASP A 148 -0.58 -26.99 2.64
C ASP A 148 -0.33 -25.54 3.08
N TYR A 149 -0.60 -24.59 2.19
CA TYR A 149 -0.48 -23.18 2.50
C TYR A 149 -1.51 -22.75 3.55
N ASN A 150 -2.77 -23.16 3.42
CA ASN A 150 -3.84 -22.83 4.36
C ASN A 150 -3.52 -23.32 5.78
N ARG A 151 -2.99 -24.55 5.90
CA ARG A 151 -2.50 -25.10 7.16
C ARG A 151 -1.34 -24.26 7.74
N LEU A 152 -0.32 -23.98 6.94
CA LEU A 152 0.83 -23.19 7.36
C LEU A 152 0.42 -21.78 7.81
N PHE A 153 -0.50 -21.14 7.09
CA PHE A 153 -1.00 -19.81 7.43
C PHE A 153 -1.71 -19.81 8.77
N LYS A 154 -2.62 -20.76 9.03
CA LYS A 154 -3.34 -20.87 10.31
C LYS A 154 -2.40 -21.10 11.49
N GLU A 155 -1.38 -21.95 11.32
CA GLU A 155 -0.37 -22.18 12.35
C GLU A 155 0.39 -20.87 12.70
N LYS A 156 0.78 -20.09 11.68
CA LYS A 156 1.50 -18.82 11.90
C LYS A 156 0.62 -17.69 12.39
N GLN A 157 -0.62 -17.62 11.96
CA GLN A 157 -1.57 -16.63 12.45
C GLN A 157 -1.76 -16.79 13.96
N CYS A 158 -1.89 -18.02 14.46
CA CYS A 158 -1.94 -18.32 15.90
C CYS A 158 -0.67 -17.87 16.64
N GLU A 159 0.52 -18.09 16.06
CA GLU A 159 1.80 -17.64 16.63
C GLU A 159 1.86 -16.11 16.76
N VAL A 160 1.53 -15.38 15.68
CA VAL A 160 1.51 -13.90 15.66
C VAL A 160 0.47 -13.34 16.64
N LEU A 161 -0.71 -13.95 16.72
CA LEU A 161 -1.78 -13.57 17.65
C LEU A 161 -1.37 -13.72 19.11
N SER A 162 -0.52 -14.70 19.44
CA SER A 162 -0.02 -14.90 20.80
C SER A 162 0.93 -13.80 21.27
N ILE A 163 1.57 -13.10 20.33
CA ILE A 163 2.60 -12.08 20.61
C ILE A 163 1.99 -10.68 20.67
N THR A 164 1.00 -10.37 19.81
CA THR A 164 0.44 -9.01 19.73
C THR A 164 -1.10 -9.00 19.64
N PRO A 165 -1.80 -9.20 20.76
CA PRO A 165 -3.26 -9.31 20.76
C PRO A 165 -3.99 -8.00 20.40
N SER A 166 -3.35 -6.84 20.60
CA SER A 166 -3.93 -5.49 20.46
C SER A 166 -4.02 -4.94 19.04
N ILE A 167 -3.48 -5.65 18.04
CA ILE A 167 -3.45 -5.21 16.64
C ILE A 167 -4.80 -5.44 15.92
N GLY A 168 -5.17 -4.60 14.95
CA GLY A 168 -6.38 -4.76 14.15
C GLY A 168 -6.34 -5.97 13.21
N GLY A 169 -7.50 -6.42 12.69
CA GLY A 169 -7.60 -7.59 11.80
C GLY A 169 -6.77 -7.46 10.52
N TYR A 170 -6.78 -6.26 9.91
CA TYR A 170 -5.96 -5.93 8.73
C TYR A 170 -4.46 -6.14 8.99
N GLU A 171 -3.96 -5.48 10.03
CA GLU A 171 -2.55 -5.47 10.41
C GLU A 171 -2.07 -6.88 10.80
N LYS A 172 -2.94 -7.69 11.43
CA LYS A 172 -2.68 -9.10 11.75
C LYS A 172 -2.46 -9.95 10.50
N THR A 173 -3.34 -9.84 9.51
CA THR A 173 -3.20 -10.58 8.25
C THR A 173 -1.90 -10.19 7.56
N VAL A 174 -1.67 -8.89 7.39
CA VAL A 174 -0.46 -8.38 6.74
C VAL A 174 0.78 -8.88 7.48
N ALA A 175 0.85 -8.72 8.80
CA ALA A 175 1.97 -9.22 9.60
C ALA A 175 2.21 -10.72 9.43
N THR A 176 1.14 -11.53 9.38
CA THR A 176 1.26 -12.99 9.20
C THR A 176 1.84 -13.36 7.83
N VAL A 177 1.34 -12.73 6.75
CA VAL A 177 1.87 -12.97 5.39
C VAL A 177 3.31 -12.49 5.26
N TRP A 178 3.64 -11.33 5.83
CA TRP A 178 5.00 -10.81 5.86
C TRP A 178 5.95 -11.72 6.63
N GLU A 179 5.56 -12.22 7.80
CA GLU A 179 6.36 -13.14 8.61
C GLU A 179 6.64 -14.46 7.86
N LEU A 180 5.63 -14.99 7.15
CA LEU A 180 5.80 -16.18 6.30
C LEU A 180 6.83 -15.94 5.19
N ASN A 181 6.73 -14.81 4.50
CA ASN A 181 7.67 -14.42 3.46
C ASN A 181 9.09 -14.17 4.02
N PHE A 182 9.20 -13.47 5.15
CA PHE A 182 10.46 -13.10 5.77
C PHE A 182 11.22 -14.31 6.31
N ARG A 183 10.57 -15.22 7.05
CA ARG A 183 11.21 -16.48 7.49
C ARG A 183 11.72 -17.31 6.33
N GLN A 184 11.04 -17.23 5.19
CA GLN A 184 11.48 -17.94 4.01
C GLN A 184 12.71 -17.27 3.37
N LEU A 185 12.76 -15.93 3.34
CA LEU A 185 13.96 -15.19 2.94
C LEU A 185 15.16 -15.48 3.86
N GLU A 186 14.95 -15.58 5.18
CA GLU A 186 16.02 -15.95 6.12
C GLU A 186 16.65 -17.32 5.81
N LYS A 187 15.83 -18.29 5.37
CA LYS A 187 16.32 -19.63 5.01
C LYS A 187 17.12 -19.63 3.71
N GLU A 188 16.71 -18.84 2.72
CA GLU A 188 17.28 -18.85 1.38
C GLU A 188 18.46 -17.90 1.20
N ALA A 189 18.37 -16.74 1.84
CA ALA A 189 19.37 -15.70 1.75
C ALA A 189 19.68 -15.12 3.14
N PRO A 190 20.32 -15.90 4.04
CA PRO A 190 20.59 -15.47 5.41
C PRO A 190 21.35 -14.13 5.47
N LYS A 191 22.25 -13.90 4.51
CA LYS A 191 23.07 -12.67 4.41
C LYS A 191 22.33 -11.45 3.84
N ALA A 192 21.14 -11.61 3.28
CA ALA A 192 20.31 -10.51 2.76
C ALA A 192 19.14 -10.16 3.70
N SER A 193 18.76 -11.09 4.59
CA SER A 193 17.64 -10.91 5.52
C SER A 193 17.76 -9.70 6.46
N TRP A 194 18.98 -9.28 6.79
CA TRP A 194 19.22 -8.14 7.69
C TRP A 194 18.80 -6.78 7.12
N ALA A 195 18.73 -6.64 5.79
CA ALA A 195 18.45 -5.36 5.14
C ALA A 195 16.94 -5.01 5.09
N VAL A 196 16.07 -5.94 5.48
CA VAL A 196 14.60 -5.84 5.33
C VAL A 196 13.90 -5.96 6.70
N ARG A 197 14.64 -5.77 7.79
CA ARG A 197 14.16 -5.92 9.17
C ARG A 197 13.80 -4.59 9.80
#